data_AF-A0A8C5MBZ6-F1
#
_entry.id   AF-A0A8C5MBZ6-F1
#
_cell.length_a   1.000
_cell.length_b   1.000
_cell.length_c   1.000
_cell.angle_alpha   90.00
_cell.angle_beta   90.00
_cell.angle_gamma   90.00
#
_symmetry.space_group_name_H-M   'P 1'
#
loop_
_entity.id
_entity.type
_entity.pdbx_description
1 polymer ?
#
loop_
_entity_poly.entity_id
_entity_poly.type
_entity_poly.pdbx_seq_one_letter_code
_entity_poly.pdbx_strand_id
1 'polypeptide(L)'
;MCAGTNYGFTRMGGDDGHYEVIKEAFNGCEIVLGDLEITFLLPHHDVSFLKTIQEVGGHVFIAGNKIKSLPLENLRLIRGNLLNPGGYALRIGSNRYDSYRAMEIPLRSLTEILNGGVQIYSSHLCNLHTIQWEDIVNTERFRISVSEIEDTNFDCSSCDVNCNGSCWAPGPENCQRFTKRDCSIMCSHGCRGPTSSDCCDEQCASGCTGSQPKDCLACRTLNDGETCRESCPASTIYNTDKFKTEPNANAMHHIHDYCFRECPDSYKRLETGECVSECSPDSEEIEENGIHVCRKRIGKACDGIGTGVLANAVSIRSTNIDLFQNCTKILGNLIFLPQDKYSEPSALLDPMKYNIFKTIQEITEMHLK
;
A
#
# COMPACT_ATOMS: atom_id res chain seq x y z
N MET A 1 10.47 -7.73 7.14
CA MET A 1 9.23 -7.07 6.67
C MET A 1 8.07 -8.05 6.88
N CYS A 2 6.85 -7.55 7.06
CA CYS A 2 5.64 -8.38 7.22
C CYS A 2 4.48 -7.77 6.42
N ALA A 3 3.46 -8.59 6.11
CA ALA A 3 2.36 -8.19 5.23
C ALA A 3 1.37 -7.21 5.88
N GLY A 4 1.11 -7.32 7.19
CA GLY A 4 0.03 -6.60 7.86
C GLY A 4 -1.27 -7.42 7.91
N THR A 5 -2.33 -6.80 8.43
CA THR A 5 -3.63 -7.44 8.69
C THR A 5 -4.79 -6.55 8.27
N ASN A 6 -5.96 -7.12 7.97
CA ASN A 6 -7.18 -6.37 7.62
C ASN A 6 -8.43 -7.04 8.24
N TYR A 7 -8.38 -7.22 9.56
CA TYR A 7 -9.45 -7.77 10.38
C TYR A 7 -10.38 -6.69 10.94
N GLY A 8 -9.93 -5.44 11.03
CA GLY A 8 -10.67 -4.35 11.65
C GLY A 8 -11.06 -4.67 13.10
N PHE A 9 -12.37 -4.83 13.34
CA PHE A 9 -12.91 -5.21 14.65
C PHE A 9 -13.24 -6.71 14.80
N THR A 10 -12.93 -7.53 13.80
CA THR A 10 -13.17 -8.97 13.86
C THR A 10 -12.18 -9.63 14.83
N ARG A 11 -12.69 -10.48 15.73
CA ARG A 11 -11.89 -11.28 16.67
C ARG A 11 -11.73 -12.70 16.16
N MET A 12 -10.50 -13.18 16.09
CA MET A 12 -10.18 -14.53 15.62
C MET A 12 -9.98 -15.48 16.80
N GLY A 13 -10.87 -16.46 16.99
CA GLY A 13 -10.65 -17.51 18.00
C GLY A 13 -10.66 -17.05 19.46
N GLY A 14 -11.42 -16.00 19.79
CA GLY A 14 -11.45 -15.40 21.13
C GLY A 14 -10.26 -14.47 21.39
N ASP A 15 -10.12 -13.95 22.61
CA ASP A 15 -9.12 -12.91 22.90
C ASP A 15 -7.67 -13.45 22.82
N ASP A 16 -7.41 -14.67 23.31
CA ASP A 16 -6.07 -15.28 23.24
C ASP A 16 -5.73 -15.80 21.83
N GLY A 17 -6.70 -16.38 21.11
CA GLY A 17 -6.49 -16.77 19.72
C GLY A 17 -6.18 -15.57 18.82
N HIS A 18 -6.84 -14.44 19.07
CA HIS A 18 -6.63 -13.21 18.32
C HIS A 18 -5.25 -12.62 18.59
N TYR A 19 -4.80 -12.67 19.84
CA TYR A 19 -3.45 -12.28 20.22
C TYR A 19 -2.38 -13.12 19.50
N GLU A 20 -2.53 -14.43 19.41
CA GLU A 20 -1.56 -15.28 18.70
C GLU A 20 -1.49 -14.93 17.20
N VAL A 21 -2.62 -14.59 16.57
CA VAL A 21 -2.62 -14.12 15.17
C VAL A 21 -1.88 -12.79 15.02
N ILE A 22 -2.11 -11.81 15.91
CA ILE A 22 -1.38 -10.52 15.90
C ILE A 22 0.12 -10.77 16.10
N LYS A 23 0.46 -11.62 17.08
CA LYS A 23 1.86 -11.93 17.39
C LYS A 23 2.55 -12.61 16.21
N GLU A 24 1.92 -13.61 15.60
CA GLU A 24 2.45 -14.29 14.41
C GLU A 24 2.67 -13.30 13.25
N ALA A 25 1.73 -12.37 13.04
CA ALA A 25 1.81 -11.39 11.96
C ALA A 25 2.95 -10.38 12.12
N PHE A 26 3.27 -9.96 13.37
CA PHE A 26 4.16 -8.82 13.61
C PHE A 26 5.46 -9.15 14.37
N ASN A 27 5.64 -10.38 14.86
CA ASN A 27 6.84 -10.73 15.62
C ASN A 27 8.11 -10.62 14.76
N GLY A 28 9.07 -9.81 15.22
CA GLY A 28 10.30 -9.50 14.49
C GLY A 28 10.09 -8.62 13.24
N CYS A 29 8.93 -7.97 13.12
CA CYS A 29 8.65 -7.09 11.98
C CYS A 29 9.15 -5.66 12.25
N GLU A 30 9.92 -5.11 11.31
CA GLU A 30 10.33 -3.70 11.32
C GLU A 30 9.52 -2.83 10.35
N ILE A 31 9.07 -3.43 9.24
CA ILE A 31 8.33 -2.74 8.19
C ILE A 31 7.09 -3.57 7.87
N VAL A 32 5.92 -2.97 8.08
CA VAL A 32 4.61 -3.52 7.73
C VAL A 32 4.24 -2.99 6.34
N LEU A 33 4.09 -3.89 5.36
CA LEU A 33 3.77 -3.51 3.97
C LEU A 33 2.33 -3.00 3.83
N GLY A 34 1.38 -3.67 4.49
CA GLY A 34 -0.03 -3.29 4.57
C GLY A 34 -0.36 -2.54 5.85
N ASP A 35 -1.48 -2.90 6.47
CA ASP A 35 -2.00 -2.20 7.64
C ASP A 35 -1.52 -2.82 8.96
N LEU A 36 -1.32 -1.99 9.97
CA LEU A 36 -1.02 -2.38 11.34
C LEU A 36 -2.28 -2.25 12.19
N GLU A 37 -2.96 -3.37 12.47
CA GLU A 37 -4.16 -3.39 13.30
C GLU A 37 -3.88 -4.08 14.64
N ILE A 38 -3.95 -3.30 15.72
CA ILE A 38 -3.69 -3.76 17.08
C ILE A 38 -4.99 -3.63 17.87
N THR A 39 -5.66 -4.76 18.05
CA THR A 39 -6.99 -4.78 18.68
C THR A 39 -7.14 -5.85 19.75
N PHE A 40 -7.98 -5.54 20.75
CA PHE A 40 -8.43 -6.47 21.79
C PHE A 40 -7.35 -7.13 22.65
N LEU A 41 -6.18 -6.52 22.79
CA LEU A 41 -5.12 -7.00 23.67
C LEU A 41 -5.52 -6.91 25.16
N LEU A 42 -5.07 -7.87 25.97
CA LEU A 42 -5.38 -7.99 27.39
C LEU A 42 -4.13 -7.82 28.28
N PRO A 43 -4.28 -7.52 29.58
CA PRO A 43 -3.14 -7.20 30.46
C PRO A 43 -2.05 -8.27 30.57
N HIS A 44 -2.39 -9.55 30.34
CA HIS A 44 -1.45 -10.67 30.43
C HIS A 44 -0.69 -10.96 29.11
N HIS A 45 -1.05 -10.29 28.02
CA HIS A 45 -0.39 -10.46 26.72
C HIS A 45 0.96 -9.75 26.69
N ASP A 46 1.98 -10.42 26.13
CA ASP A 46 3.30 -9.81 25.91
C ASP A 46 3.27 -9.05 24.58
N VAL A 47 3.37 -7.73 24.65
CA VAL A 47 3.33 -6.82 23.49
C VAL A 47 4.71 -6.33 23.08
N SER A 48 5.78 -6.89 23.65
CA SER A 48 7.16 -6.44 23.43
C SER A 48 7.62 -6.56 21.97
N PHE A 49 7.06 -7.51 21.22
CA PHE A 49 7.35 -7.73 19.81
C PHE A 49 6.97 -6.55 18.90
N LEU A 50 6.07 -5.67 19.33
CA LEU A 50 5.68 -4.48 18.57
C LEU A 50 6.76 -3.39 18.57
N LYS A 51 7.73 -3.45 19.49
CA LYS A 51 8.81 -2.46 19.60
C LYS A 51 9.66 -2.37 18.34
N THR A 52 9.78 -3.43 17.55
CA THR A 52 10.65 -3.45 16.38
C THR A 52 10.07 -2.65 15.21
N ILE A 53 8.75 -2.40 15.20
CA ILE A 53 8.06 -1.76 14.09
C ILE A 53 8.52 -0.30 13.96
N GLN A 54 8.96 0.05 12.75
CA GLN A 54 9.46 1.36 12.37
C GLN A 54 8.59 2.02 11.29
N GLU A 55 8.07 1.26 10.33
CA GLU A 55 7.31 1.82 9.21
C GLU A 55 6.06 0.99 8.90
N VAL A 56 4.98 1.69 8.53
CA VAL A 56 3.71 1.08 8.11
C VAL A 56 3.30 1.66 6.75
N GLY A 57 3.11 0.79 5.75
CA GLY A 57 2.73 1.17 4.39
C GLY A 57 1.26 1.57 4.26
N GLY A 58 0.38 0.86 4.95
CA GLY A 58 -1.05 1.16 5.02
C GLY A 58 -1.39 2.16 6.12
N HIS A 59 -2.45 1.86 6.87
CA HIS A 59 -2.87 2.62 8.04
C HIS A 59 -2.54 1.89 9.36
N VAL A 60 -2.61 2.64 10.46
CA VAL A 60 -2.48 2.14 11.82
C VAL A 60 -3.83 2.25 12.52
N PHE A 61 -4.34 1.13 13.01
CA PHE A 61 -5.60 1.05 13.72
C PHE A 61 -5.42 0.42 15.10
N ILE A 62 -5.66 1.20 16.15
CA ILE A 62 -5.46 0.75 17.54
C ILE A 62 -6.79 0.88 18.28
N ALA A 63 -7.44 -0.25 18.57
CA ALA A 63 -8.76 -0.19 19.20
C ALA A 63 -9.11 -1.34 20.15
N GLY A 64 -9.84 -1.01 21.21
CA GLY A 64 -10.41 -2.01 22.13
C GLY A 64 -9.38 -2.71 23.02
N ASN A 65 -8.16 -2.19 23.13
CA ASN A 65 -7.09 -2.76 23.94
C ASN A 65 -7.29 -2.44 25.44
N LYS A 66 -6.84 -3.38 26.27
CA LYS A 66 -6.88 -3.35 27.75
C LYS A 66 -5.48 -3.53 28.36
N ILE A 67 -4.50 -2.77 27.89
CA ILE A 67 -3.11 -2.86 28.34
C ILE A 67 -2.64 -1.52 28.88
N LYS A 68 -1.58 -1.54 29.70
CA LYS A 68 -1.04 -0.30 30.29
C LYS A 68 -0.42 0.62 29.25
N SER A 69 0.43 0.06 28.40
CA SER A 69 1.19 0.81 27.41
C SER A 69 1.35 -0.02 26.14
N LEU A 70 1.24 0.61 24.98
CA LEU A 70 1.48 -0.01 23.68
C LEU A 70 2.84 0.42 23.12
N PRO A 71 3.84 -0.47 23.05
CA PRO A 71 5.22 -0.05 22.85
C PRO A 71 5.57 0.12 21.36
N LEU A 72 4.99 1.13 20.70
CA LEU A 72 5.27 1.52 19.30
C LEU A 72 6.29 2.66 19.21
N GLU A 73 7.28 2.63 20.09
CA GLU A 73 8.22 3.73 20.32
C GLU A 73 9.13 4.03 19.13
N ASN A 74 9.32 3.04 18.24
CA ASN A 74 10.18 3.14 17.06
C ASN A 74 9.41 3.43 15.77
N LEU A 75 8.06 3.41 15.80
CA LEU A 75 7.24 3.72 14.63
C LEU A 75 7.49 5.18 14.24
N ARG A 76 8.13 5.39 13.09
CA ARG A 76 8.53 6.72 12.61
C ARG A 76 7.69 7.25 11.47
N LEU A 77 7.18 6.35 10.62
CA LEU A 77 6.48 6.68 9.38
C LEU A 77 5.21 5.84 9.20
N ILE A 78 4.11 6.51 8.88
CA ILE A 78 2.90 5.88 8.32
C ILE A 78 2.69 6.45 6.92
N ARG A 79 2.72 5.59 5.90
CA ARG A 79 2.62 6.04 4.50
C ARG A 79 1.18 6.33 4.09
N GLY A 80 0.22 5.51 4.54
CA GLY A 80 -1.18 5.70 4.21
C GLY A 80 -1.52 5.37 2.74
N ASN A 81 -0.86 4.36 2.17
CA ASN A 81 -1.21 3.83 0.85
C ASN A 81 -2.62 3.21 0.84
N LEU A 82 -3.02 2.68 1.99
CA LEU A 82 -4.37 2.26 2.33
C LEU A 82 -4.83 3.06 3.55
N LEU A 83 -6.06 3.57 3.52
CA LEU A 83 -6.62 4.39 4.59
C LEU A 83 -7.76 3.68 5.28
N ASN A 84 -7.84 3.84 6.61
CA ASN A 84 -9.00 3.43 7.38
C ASN A 84 -10.25 4.19 6.90
N PRO A 85 -11.47 3.60 6.98
CA PRO A 85 -12.71 4.29 6.64
C PRO A 85 -12.80 5.72 7.18
N GLY A 86 -13.10 6.65 6.28
CA GLY A 86 -13.05 8.08 6.57
C GLY A 86 -11.70 8.74 6.25
N GLY A 87 -10.78 8.08 5.57
CA GLY A 87 -9.55 8.70 5.07
C GLY A 87 -8.52 8.98 6.18
N TYR A 88 -8.43 8.09 7.17
CA TYR A 88 -7.50 8.21 8.28
C TYR A 88 -6.35 7.21 8.14
N ALA A 89 -5.12 7.68 8.29
CA ALA A 89 -3.93 6.84 8.35
C ALA A 89 -3.58 6.42 9.78
N LEU A 90 -3.97 7.20 10.78
CA LEU A 90 -3.90 6.80 12.18
C LEU A 90 -5.27 6.91 12.82
N ARG A 91 -5.76 5.81 13.38
CA ARG A 91 -7.04 5.78 14.08
C ARG A 91 -6.91 5.05 15.42
N ILE A 92 -7.22 5.75 16.50
CA ILE A 92 -7.12 5.25 17.87
C ILE A 92 -8.46 5.45 18.57
N GLY A 93 -9.05 4.38 19.12
CA GLY A 93 -10.33 4.50 19.81
C GLY A 93 -10.64 3.35 20.77
N SER A 94 -11.46 3.63 21.79
CA SER A 94 -11.96 2.61 22.73
C SER A 94 -10.88 1.81 23.48
N ASN A 95 -9.67 2.37 23.66
CA ASN A 95 -8.59 1.76 24.44
C ASN A 95 -8.62 2.27 25.88
N ARG A 96 -8.30 1.41 26.86
CA ARG A 96 -8.21 1.75 28.28
C ARG A 96 -7.23 0.81 28.98
N TYR A 97 -6.65 1.16 30.12
CA TYR A 97 -5.92 0.16 30.90
C TYR A 97 -6.86 -0.57 31.86
N ASP A 98 -7.60 0.19 32.67
CA ASP A 98 -8.70 -0.30 33.50
C ASP A 98 -9.76 0.80 33.69
N SER A 99 -10.67 0.64 34.65
CA SER A 99 -11.77 1.58 34.91
C SER A 99 -11.32 2.96 35.44
N TYR A 100 -10.08 3.09 35.91
CA TYR A 100 -9.58 4.30 36.59
C TYR A 100 -8.23 4.79 36.05
N ARG A 101 -7.58 4.01 35.16
CA ARG A 101 -6.29 4.34 34.58
C ARG A 101 -6.39 4.36 33.05
N ALA A 102 -5.87 5.44 32.50
CA ALA A 102 -5.70 5.61 31.07
C ALA A 102 -4.51 4.76 30.56
N MET A 103 -4.52 4.49 29.26
CA MET A 103 -3.48 3.77 28.55
C MET A 103 -2.51 4.76 27.90
N GLU A 104 -1.22 4.40 27.87
CA GLU A 104 -0.17 5.15 27.19
C GLU A 104 0.10 4.57 25.80
N ILE A 105 0.33 5.43 24.81
CA ILE A 105 0.72 5.02 23.45
C ILE A 105 1.94 5.86 23.04
N PRO A 106 3.14 5.49 23.52
CA PRO A 106 4.36 6.24 23.24
C PRO A 106 4.79 6.10 21.77
N LEU A 107 4.35 7.02 20.91
CA LEU A 107 4.76 7.10 19.49
C LEU A 107 5.90 8.11 19.30
N ARG A 108 6.90 8.10 20.20
CA ARG A 108 7.96 9.13 20.26
C ARG A 108 8.82 9.29 19.02
N SER A 109 8.87 8.28 18.15
CA SER A 109 9.56 8.37 16.87
C SER A 109 8.66 8.81 15.71
N LEU A 110 7.33 8.86 15.89
CA LEU A 110 6.39 9.18 14.83
C LEU A 110 6.44 10.67 14.52
N THR A 111 7.05 10.98 13.38
CA THR A 111 7.26 12.35 12.92
C THR A 111 6.64 12.61 11.55
N GLU A 112 6.14 11.58 10.86
CA GLU A 112 5.57 11.73 9.52
C GLU A 112 4.37 10.80 9.26
N ILE A 113 3.31 11.40 8.72
CA ILE A 113 2.20 10.70 8.06
C ILE A 113 2.05 11.29 6.65
N LEU A 114 2.41 10.51 5.63
CA LEU A 114 2.49 11.02 4.25
C LEU A 114 1.12 11.28 3.62
N ASN A 115 0.18 10.36 3.85
CA ASN A 115 -1.18 10.42 3.30
C ASN A 115 -2.20 10.01 4.36
N GLY A 116 -3.30 10.74 4.48
CA GLY A 116 -4.39 10.44 5.40
C GLY A 116 -4.37 11.24 6.70
N GLY A 117 -5.54 11.35 7.33
CA GLY A 117 -5.72 12.10 8.57
C GLY A 117 -5.45 11.30 9.84
N VAL A 118 -5.71 11.94 10.98
CA VAL A 118 -5.67 11.31 12.30
C VAL A 118 -7.06 11.37 12.95
N GLN A 119 -7.50 10.26 13.51
CA GLN A 119 -8.69 10.20 14.35
C GLN A 119 -8.38 9.57 15.71
N ILE A 120 -8.61 10.32 16.78
CA ILE A 120 -8.50 9.85 18.16
C ILE A 120 -9.84 10.07 18.84
N TYR A 121 -10.50 8.97 19.22
CA TYR A 121 -11.79 8.95 19.90
C TYR A 121 -11.73 7.97 21.08
N SER A 122 -10.95 8.33 22.10
CA SER A 122 -10.87 7.58 23.35
C SER A 122 -10.65 8.55 24.50
N SER A 123 -11.44 8.45 25.56
CA SER A 123 -11.31 9.30 26.76
C SER A 123 -10.33 8.76 27.80
N HIS A 124 -9.71 7.60 27.57
CA HIS A 124 -8.83 6.92 28.53
C HIS A 124 -7.40 6.80 27.98
N LEU A 125 -6.87 7.89 27.39
CA LEU A 125 -5.50 7.96 26.87
C LEU A 125 -4.78 9.17 27.46
N CYS A 126 -3.54 8.99 27.90
CA CYS A 126 -2.74 10.09 28.44
C CYS A 126 -1.95 10.82 27.35
N ASN A 127 -1.72 12.13 27.56
CA ASN A 127 -0.78 13.01 26.83
C ASN A 127 -1.04 13.24 25.32
N LEU A 128 -1.81 12.40 24.62
CA LEU A 128 -2.07 12.54 23.17
C LEU A 128 -2.71 13.88 22.78
N HIS A 129 -3.44 14.52 23.70
CA HIS A 129 -4.02 15.85 23.49
C HIS A 129 -2.94 16.96 23.41
N THR A 130 -1.71 16.70 23.87
CA THR A 130 -0.60 17.66 23.86
C THR A 130 0.18 17.69 22.54
N ILE A 131 -0.01 16.67 21.69
CA ILE A 131 0.74 16.49 20.44
C ILE A 131 0.33 17.56 19.43
N GLN A 132 1.34 18.21 18.85
CA GLN A 132 1.20 19.17 17.76
C GLN A 132 1.17 18.39 16.45
N TRP A 133 -0.02 17.98 16.03
CA TRP A 133 -0.22 17.13 14.86
C TRP A 133 0.15 17.81 13.54
N GLU A 134 0.20 19.14 13.51
CA GLU A 134 0.59 19.95 12.35
C GLU A 134 2.05 19.72 11.92
N ASP A 135 2.92 19.26 12.82
CA ASP A 135 4.29 18.87 12.46
C ASP A 135 4.34 17.50 11.77
N ILE A 136 3.36 16.62 12.06
CA ILE A 136 3.35 15.23 11.61
C ILE A 136 2.51 15.07 10.33
N VAL A 137 1.36 15.74 10.25
CA VAL A 137 0.35 15.57 9.20
C VAL A 137 0.23 16.84 8.36
N ASN A 138 0.09 16.69 7.04
CA ASN A 138 -0.26 17.80 6.16
C ASN A 138 -1.74 18.21 6.35
N THR A 139 -1.97 19.22 7.19
CA THR A 139 -3.31 19.69 7.58
C THR A 139 -4.05 20.47 6.49
N GLU A 140 -3.37 20.91 5.44
CA GLU A 140 -4.01 21.50 4.26
C GLU A 140 -4.78 20.44 3.47
N ARG A 141 -4.36 19.18 3.57
CA ARG A 141 -4.93 18.05 2.80
C ARG A 141 -5.77 17.12 3.66
N PHE A 142 -5.40 16.93 4.93
CA PHE A 142 -5.96 15.88 5.76
C PHE A 142 -6.51 16.41 7.07
N ARG A 143 -7.58 15.76 7.53
CA ARG A 143 -8.28 16.12 8.75
C ARG A 143 -7.62 15.53 10.00
N ILE A 144 -7.55 16.33 11.05
CA ILE A 144 -7.22 15.88 12.41
C ILE A 144 -8.50 15.95 13.23
N SER A 145 -8.89 14.83 13.83
CA SER A 145 -10.07 14.72 14.68
C SER A 145 -9.65 14.05 15.99
N VAL A 146 -9.27 14.87 16.96
CA VAL A 146 -8.91 14.42 18.31
C VAL A 146 -10.02 14.88 19.25
N SER A 147 -10.78 13.95 19.81
CA SER A 147 -11.79 14.27 20.82
C SER A 147 -11.10 14.82 22.06
N GLU A 148 -11.56 15.96 22.58
CA GLU A 148 -11.05 16.54 23.83
C GLU A 148 -11.23 15.53 24.97
N ILE A 149 -10.10 14.99 25.41
CA ILE A 149 -10.00 14.17 26.62
C ILE A 149 -9.89 15.18 27.76
N GLU A 150 -10.93 15.32 28.57
CA GLU A 150 -10.73 15.96 29.87
C GLU A 150 -9.85 15.01 30.70
N ASP A 151 -8.54 15.30 30.76
CA ASP A 151 -7.54 14.60 31.59
C ASP A 151 -7.87 14.64 33.11
N THR A 152 -8.94 15.33 33.49
CA THR A 152 -9.34 15.58 34.88
C THR A 152 -9.84 14.35 35.63
N ASN A 153 -10.14 13.24 34.93
CA ASN A 153 -10.74 12.04 35.53
C ASN A 153 -9.79 10.84 35.67
N PHE A 154 -8.54 10.93 35.21
CA PHE A 154 -7.59 9.80 35.22
C PHE A 154 -6.21 10.19 35.77
N ASP A 155 -5.50 9.23 36.36
CA ASP A 155 -4.12 9.41 36.87
C ASP A 155 -3.12 9.46 35.70
N CYS A 156 -3.10 10.57 34.96
CA CYS A 156 -2.13 10.85 33.90
C CYS A 156 -1.02 11.76 34.42
N SER A 157 0.23 11.30 34.32
CA SER A 157 1.38 12.14 34.65
C SER A 157 1.63 13.18 33.54
N SER A 158 2.03 14.39 33.93
CA SER A 158 2.34 15.47 32.99
C SER A 158 3.60 15.19 32.18
N CYS A 159 3.74 15.90 31.06
CA CYS A 159 4.97 15.89 30.27
C CYS A 159 6.19 16.35 31.09
N ASP A 160 7.37 15.88 30.71
CA ASP A 160 8.62 16.39 31.26
C ASP A 160 8.77 17.90 30.97
N VAL A 161 9.41 18.62 31.89
CA VAL A 161 9.65 20.06 31.78
C VAL A 161 10.41 20.44 30.50
N ASN A 162 11.24 19.54 29.97
CA ASN A 162 12.02 19.79 28.75
C ASN A 162 11.21 19.61 27.45
N CYS A 163 9.99 19.05 27.52
CA CYS A 163 9.18 18.78 26.33
C CYS A 163 8.41 20.01 25.80
N ASN A 164 8.53 21.17 26.44
CA ASN A 164 7.78 22.38 26.10
C ASN A 164 6.27 22.15 25.95
N GLY A 165 5.73 21.20 26.74
CA GLY A 165 4.31 20.89 26.80
C GLY A 165 3.81 19.82 25.83
N SER A 166 4.62 19.27 24.92
CA SER A 166 4.18 18.23 23.97
C SER A 166 4.94 16.91 24.16
N CYS A 167 4.23 15.85 24.55
CA CYS A 167 4.83 14.53 24.77
C CYS A 167 3.86 13.39 24.47
N TRP A 168 4.39 12.22 24.14
CA TRP A 168 3.62 11.00 23.90
C TRP A 168 3.32 10.21 25.19
N ALA A 169 4.13 10.42 26.22
CA ALA A 169 4.04 9.80 27.54
C ALA A 169 4.92 10.62 28.53
N PRO A 170 4.87 10.35 29.84
CA PRO A 170 5.77 10.97 30.81
C PRO A 170 7.24 10.62 30.54
N GLY A 171 8.16 11.51 30.92
CA GLY A 171 9.61 11.31 30.78
C GLY A 171 10.24 12.08 29.60
N PRO A 172 11.52 12.47 29.71
CA PRO A 172 12.20 13.33 28.74
C PRO A 172 12.42 12.64 27.37
N GLU A 173 12.44 11.31 27.32
CA GLU A 173 12.56 10.55 26.08
C GLU A 173 11.28 10.57 25.23
N ASN A 174 10.14 10.90 25.84
CA ASN A 174 8.84 10.87 25.18
C ASN A 174 8.38 12.25 24.69
N CYS A 175 9.25 13.27 24.76
CA CYS A 175 9.00 14.56 24.15
C CYS A 175 8.74 14.43 22.65
N GLN A 176 7.78 15.19 22.12
CA GLN A 176 7.56 15.24 20.69
C GLN A 176 8.80 15.85 20.01
N ARG A 177 9.30 15.16 18.98
CA ARG A 177 10.38 15.66 18.13
C ARG A 177 9.76 16.43 16.96
N PHE A 178 10.18 17.67 16.79
CA PHE A 178 9.74 18.51 15.68
C PHE A 178 10.69 18.36 14.49
N THR A 179 10.14 18.06 13.32
CA THR A 179 10.93 17.85 12.09
C THR A 179 10.53 18.77 10.95
N LYS A 180 9.49 19.62 11.13
CA LYS A 180 9.01 20.59 10.13
C LYS A 180 8.83 21.99 10.69
N ARG A 181 8.25 22.12 11.90
CA ARG A 181 7.91 23.39 12.55
C ARG A 181 9.11 24.27 12.82
N ASP A 182 10.18 23.68 13.36
CA ASP A 182 11.36 24.41 13.81
C ASP A 182 12.43 24.53 12.71
N CYS A 183 12.08 24.27 11.46
CA CYS A 183 13.01 24.26 10.34
C CYS A 183 13.26 25.65 9.74
N SER A 184 14.42 25.80 9.10
CA SER A 184 14.68 26.94 8.22
C SER A 184 13.68 26.97 7.05
N ILE A 185 13.23 28.16 6.66
CA ILE A 185 12.36 28.35 5.48
C ILE A 185 13.00 27.86 4.16
N MET A 186 14.31 27.63 4.15
CA MET A 186 15.03 27.10 2.99
C MET A 186 14.93 25.57 2.88
N CYS A 187 14.45 24.87 3.91
CA CYS A 187 14.29 23.43 3.86
C CYS A 187 13.04 23.09 3.00
N SER A 188 13.19 22.14 2.08
CA SER A 188 12.12 21.73 1.18
C SER A 188 11.04 20.87 1.86
N HIS A 189 11.41 20.09 2.87
CA HIS A 189 10.48 19.17 3.53
C HIS A 189 10.66 19.10 5.05
N GLY A 190 11.87 18.78 5.53
CA GLY A 190 12.13 18.65 6.95
C GLY A 190 13.59 18.94 7.32
N CYS A 191 13.87 18.90 8.62
CA CYS A 191 15.17 19.24 9.17
C CYS A 191 15.49 18.45 10.45
N ARG A 192 16.76 18.49 10.84
CA ARG A 192 17.25 18.04 12.16
C ARG A 192 17.48 19.19 13.14
N GLY A 193 17.16 20.42 12.76
CA GLY A 193 17.44 21.64 13.51
C GLY A 193 17.08 22.91 12.73
N PRO A 194 17.25 24.10 13.34
CA PRO A 194 16.69 25.34 12.80
C PRO A 194 17.52 26.01 11.72
N THR A 195 18.76 25.59 11.49
CA THR A 195 19.65 26.25 10.52
C THR A 195 19.49 25.68 9.13
N SER A 196 19.87 26.43 8.09
CA SER A 196 19.82 25.93 6.71
C SER A 196 20.76 24.74 6.46
N SER A 197 21.81 24.56 7.28
CA SER A 197 22.67 23.37 7.25
C SER A 197 22.06 22.13 7.93
N ASP A 198 20.91 22.29 8.59
CA ASP A 198 20.17 21.20 9.21
C ASP A 198 19.05 20.67 8.31
N CYS A 199 18.88 21.21 7.10
CA CYS A 199 17.90 20.71 6.15
C CYS A 199 18.23 19.27 5.73
N CYS A 200 17.19 18.44 5.70
CA CYS A 200 17.26 17.10 5.16
C CYS A 200 17.16 17.12 3.62
N ASP A 201 17.55 16.02 3.00
CA ASP A 201 17.29 15.79 1.58
C ASP A 201 15.77 15.74 1.31
N GLU A 202 15.35 16.16 0.11
CA GLU A 202 13.93 16.21 -0.26
C GLU A 202 13.26 14.82 -0.35
N GLN A 203 14.07 13.77 -0.54
CA GLN A 203 13.62 12.38 -0.55
C GLN A 203 13.48 11.80 0.87
N CYS A 204 13.88 12.53 1.92
CA CYS A 204 13.72 12.09 3.30
C CYS A 204 12.27 12.26 3.79
N ALA A 205 11.84 11.33 4.63
CA ALA A 205 10.67 11.40 5.48
C ALA A 205 11.10 11.16 6.94
N SER A 206 10.33 11.67 7.89
CA SER A 206 10.60 11.50 9.34
C SER A 206 11.92 12.10 9.85
N GLY A 207 12.57 12.96 9.05
CA GLY A 207 13.86 13.59 9.38
C GLY A 207 15.07 12.83 8.85
N CYS A 208 16.26 13.25 9.30
CA CYS A 208 17.55 12.78 8.79
C CYS A 208 18.66 12.90 9.84
N THR A 209 19.77 12.18 9.61
CA THR A 209 21.04 12.34 10.35
C THR A 209 22.04 13.24 9.62
N GLY A 210 21.80 13.52 8.34
CA GLY A 210 22.65 14.31 7.44
C GLY A 210 21.85 14.82 6.24
N SER A 211 22.51 15.53 5.33
CA SER A 211 21.86 16.22 4.23
C SER A 211 21.79 15.42 2.92
N GLN A 212 22.24 14.16 2.90
CA GLN A 212 22.20 13.32 1.70
C GLN A 212 21.00 12.36 1.75
N PRO A 213 20.51 11.85 0.60
CA PRO A 213 19.37 10.93 0.59
C PRO A 213 19.62 9.57 1.28
N LYS A 214 20.89 9.23 1.55
CA LYS A 214 21.28 8.04 2.34
C LYS A 214 21.22 8.27 3.85
N ASP A 215 21.19 9.53 4.27
CA ASP A 215 21.19 9.94 5.67
C ASP A 215 19.74 10.10 6.21
N CYS A 216 18.74 9.80 5.39
CA CYS A 216 17.34 9.88 5.77
C CYS A 216 17.00 8.83 6.85
N LEU A 217 16.11 9.20 7.77
CA LEU A 217 15.57 8.23 8.74
C LEU A 217 14.56 7.29 8.07
N ALA A 218 13.74 7.80 7.16
CA ALA A 218 12.89 7.01 6.27
C ALA A 218 12.85 7.64 4.88
N CYS A 219 12.49 6.87 3.86
CA CYS A 219 12.35 7.38 2.50
C CYS A 219 10.94 7.85 2.23
N ARG A 220 10.79 9.05 1.70
CA ARG A 220 9.50 9.63 1.33
C ARG A 220 8.85 8.87 0.18
N THR A 221 9.63 8.58 -0.86
CA THR A 221 9.17 7.89 -2.06
C THR A 221 9.59 6.43 -2.00
N LEU A 222 10.78 6.08 -2.51
CA LEU A 222 11.25 4.69 -2.54
C LEU A 222 12.52 4.51 -1.73
N ASN A 223 12.60 3.40 -1.01
CA ASN A 223 13.82 2.92 -0.35
C ASN A 223 14.45 1.79 -1.18
N ASP A 224 15.67 1.99 -1.68
CA ASP A 224 16.40 0.98 -2.45
C ASP A 224 17.28 0.04 -1.60
N GLY A 225 17.24 0.18 -0.28
CA GLY A 225 18.05 -0.54 0.70
C GLY A 225 19.31 0.19 1.15
N GLU A 226 19.78 1.18 0.38
CA GLU A 226 20.98 1.97 0.70
C GLU A 226 20.68 3.48 0.76
N THR A 227 19.73 3.97 -0.03
CA THR A 227 19.49 5.39 -0.27
C THR A 227 18.06 5.64 -0.73
N CYS A 228 17.50 6.79 -0.35
CA CYS A 228 16.18 7.20 -0.81
C CYS A 228 16.20 7.71 -2.26
N ARG A 229 15.23 7.27 -3.07
CA ARG A 229 15.11 7.63 -4.49
C ARG A 229 13.68 7.92 -4.91
N GLU A 230 13.55 8.61 -6.03
CA GLU A 230 12.25 8.88 -6.68
C GLU A 230 11.69 7.69 -7.45
N SER A 231 12.56 6.85 -7.99
CA SER A 231 12.18 5.66 -8.76
C SER A 231 13.20 4.54 -8.55
N CYS A 232 12.72 3.30 -8.55
CA CYS A 232 13.61 2.15 -8.57
C CYS A 232 14.30 2.07 -9.95
N PRO A 233 15.56 1.60 -10.00
CA PRO A 233 16.24 1.36 -11.27
C PRO A 233 15.39 0.53 -12.25
N ALA A 234 15.06 1.12 -13.39
CA ALA A 234 14.20 0.50 -14.39
C ALA A 234 14.79 -0.80 -14.97
N SER A 235 13.93 -1.68 -15.50
CA SER A 235 14.31 -2.94 -16.13
C SER A 235 15.17 -2.77 -17.40
N THR A 236 15.11 -1.59 -18.00
CA THR A 236 15.86 -1.25 -19.21
C THR A 236 16.48 0.14 -19.11
N ILE A 237 17.58 0.33 -19.82
CA ILE A 237 18.30 1.60 -19.93
C ILE A 237 18.45 1.98 -21.41
N TYR A 238 18.38 3.28 -21.70
CA TYR A 238 18.61 3.78 -23.03
C TYR A 238 20.12 3.95 -23.28
N ASN A 239 20.67 3.15 -24.18
CA ASN A 239 22.05 3.27 -24.62
C ASN A 239 22.13 4.36 -25.70
N THR A 240 22.68 5.52 -25.33
CA THR A 240 22.80 6.70 -26.21
C THR A 240 23.75 6.48 -27.38
N ASP A 241 24.76 5.61 -27.25
CA ASP A 241 25.73 5.36 -28.32
C ASP A 241 25.14 4.48 -29.42
N LYS A 242 24.27 3.54 -29.03
CA LYS A 242 23.58 2.63 -29.96
C LYS A 242 22.18 3.09 -30.36
N PHE A 243 21.68 4.16 -29.74
CA PHE A 243 20.30 4.64 -29.87
C PHE A 243 19.26 3.54 -29.63
N LYS A 244 19.50 2.66 -28.65
CA LYS A 244 18.67 1.49 -28.37
C LYS A 244 18.45 1.28 -26.88
N THR A 245 17.29 0.75 -26.53
CA THR A 245 16.98 0.29 -25.19
C THR A 245 17.60 -1.09 -24.96
N GLU A 246 18.37 -1.23 -23.88
CA GLU A 246 19.05 -2.47 -23.48
C GLU A 246 18.63 -2.88 -22.06
N PRO A 247 18.68 -4.18 -21.70
CA PRO A 247 18.41 -4.62 -20.33
C PRO A 247 19.35 -3.95 -19.32
N ASN A 248 18.80 -3.49 -18.19
CA ASN A 248 19.57 -2.89 -17.12
C ASN A 248 20.05 -3.98 -16.14
N ALA A 249 21.36 -4.16 -16.01
CA ALA A 249 21.92 -5.11 -15.05
C ALA A 249 21.66 -4.74 -13.58
N ASN A 250 21.39 -3.45 -13.31
CA ASN A 250 21.06 -2.94 -11.97
C ASN A 250 19.55 -2.74 -11.79
N ALA A 251 18.72 -3.35 -12.65
CA ALA A 251 17.28 -3.28 -12.50
C ALA A 251 16.85 -3.75 -11.11
N MET A 252 15.90 -3.02 -10.53
CA MET A 252 15.25 -3.42 -9.30
C MET A 252 13.75 -3.48 -9.51
N HIS A 253 13.11 -4.29 -8.69
CA HIS A 253 11.68 -4.48 -8.64
C HIS A 253 11.13 -3.84 -7.38
N HIS A 254 9.85 -3.50 -7.33
CA HIS A 254 9.30 -2.87 -6.12
C HIS A 254 8.01 -3.50 -5.62
N ILE A 255 7.88 -3.51 -4.30
CA ILE A 255 6.62 -3.72 -3.59
C ILE A 255 6.31 -2.41 -2.89
N HIS A 256 5.25 -1.73 -3.34
CA HIS A 256 4.89 -0.40 -2.85
C HIS A 256 6.08 0.57 -2.93
N ASP A 257 6.65 0.92 -1.78
CA ASP A 257 7.66 1.95 -1.60
C ASP A 257 9.07 1.39 -1.32
N TYR A 258 9.30 0.11 -1.63
CA TYR A 258 10.58 -0.57 -1.40
C TYR A 258 11.07 -1.25 -2.67
N CYS A 259 12.33 -1.01 -3.03
CA CYS A 259 13.00 -1.69 -4.14
C CYS A 259 13.75 -2.95 -3.67
N PHE A 260 13.69 -4.00 -4.47
CA PHE A 260 14.33 -5.29 -4.29
C PHE A 260 15.06 -5.69 -5.56
N ARG A 261 16.16 -6.43 -5.45
CA ARG A 261 16.81 -7.00 -6.64
C ARG A 261 15.97 -8.10 -7.27
N GLU A 262 15.31 -8.89 -6.44
CA GLU A 262 14.41 -9.97 -6.84
C GLU A 262 13.14 -9.91 -6.00
N CYS A 263 11.98 -10.25 -6.58
CA CYS A 263 10.74 -10.31 -5.82
C CYS A 263 10.84 -11.44 -4.77
N PRO A 264 10.34 -11.25 -3.54
CA PRO A 264 10.24 -12.33 -2.55
C PRO A 264 9.40 -13.51 -3.08
N ASP A 265 9.67 -14.73 -2.60
CA ASP A 265 9.07 -15.98 -3.11
C ASP A 265 7.53 -15.99 -3.17
N SER A 266 6.84 -15.30 -2.25
CA SER A 266 5.38 -15.22 -2.24
C SER A 266 4.80 -14.25 -3.30
N TYR A 267 5.65 -13.44 -3.94
CA TYR A 267 5.29 -12.44 -4.93
C TYR A 267 5.71 -12.85 -6.34
N LYS A 268 4.98 -12.33 -7.31
CA LYS A 268 5.15 -12.57 -8.74
C LYS A 268 5.56 -11.26 -9.40
N ARG A 269 6.53 -11.34 -10.32
CA ARG A 269 7.03 -10.17 -11.05
C ARG A 269 6.15 -9.84 -12.24
N LEU A 270 5.77 -8.56 -12.39
CA LEU A 270 5.16 -7.99 -13.58
C LEU A 270 6.23 -7.57 -14.61
N GLU A 271 5.87 -7.49 -15.89
CA GLU A 271 6.74 -6.96 -16.94
C GLU A 271 7.18 -5.51 -16.68
N THR A 272 6.37 -4.74 -15.96
CA THR A 272 6.66 -3.36 -15.52
C THR A 272 7.77 -3.28 -14.47
N GLY A 273 8.13 -4.41 -13.83
CA GLY A 273 9.09 -4.48 -12.73
C GLY A 273 8.44 -4.46 -11.34
N GLU A 274 7.12 -4.32 -11.24
CA GLU A 274 6.38 -4.41 -9.97
C GLU A 274 6.25 -5.86 -9.48
N CYS A 275 6.29 -6.05 -8.16
CA CYS A 275 6.04 -7.34 -7.52
C CYS A 275 4.62 -7.37 -6.93
N VAL A 276 3.79 -8.34 -7.34
CA VAL A 276 2.40 -8.49 -6.88
C VAL A 276 2.15 -9.84 -6.23
N SER A 277 1.25 -9.91 -5.26
CA SER A 277 0.89 -11.17 -4.60
C SER A 277 0.11 -12.13 -5.51
N GLU A 278 -0.66 -11.57 -6.45
CA GLU A 278 -1.48 -12.32 -7.40
C GLU A 278 -1.42 -11.66 -8.78
N CYS A 279 -1.37 -12.48 -9.84
CA CYS A 279 -1.45 -11.98 -11.21
C CYS A 279 -2.85 -11.47 -11.53
N SER A 280 -2.95 -10.50 -12.45
CA SER A 280 -4.24 -10.04 -12.94
C SER A 280 -5.00 -11.18 -13.64
N PRO A 281 -6.35 -11.13 -13.69
CA PRO A 281 -7.16 -12.16 -14.36
C PRO A 281 -6.80 -12.40 -15.83
N ASP A 282 -6.26 -11.38 -16.50
CA ASP A 282 -5.82 -11.42 -17.90
C ASP A 282 -4.39 -11.95 -18.08
N SER A 283 -3.72 -12.32 -16.98
CA SER A 283 -2.38 -12.87 -16.97
C SER A 283 -2.39 -14.32 -16.49
N GLU A 284 -1.30 -15.02 -16.78
CA GLU A 284 -0.99 -16.33 -16.26
C GLU A 284 0.34 -16.28 -15.51
N GLU A 285 0.46 -17.09 -14.47
CA GLU A 285 1.69 -17.25 -13.71
C GLU A 285 2.58 -18.28 -14.42
N ILE A 286 3.82 -17.90 -14.68
CA ILE A 286 4.83 -18.74 -15.33
C ILE A 286 6.09 -18.71 -14.49
N GLU A 287 6.74 -19.86 -14.34
CA GLU A 287 8.05 -19.94 -13.69
C GLU A 287 9.16 -19.74 -14.73
N GLU A 288 9.98 -18.68 -14.55
CA GLU A 288 11.15 -18.40 -15.37
C GLU A 288 12.39 -18.37 -14.49
N ASN A 289 13.31 -19.32 -14.68
CA ASN A 289 14.55 -19.43 -13.90
C ASN A 289 14.33 -19.44 -12.37
N GLY A 290 13.26 -20.09 -11.89
CA GLY A 290 12.91 -20.15 -10.46
C GLY A 290 12.20 -18.90 -9.92
N ILE A 291 11.88 -17.92 -10.78
CA ILE A 291 11.11 -16.72 -10.42
C ILE A 291 9.72 -16.82 -11.02
N HIS A 292 8.69 -16.61 -10.21
CA HIS A 292 7.31 -16.55 -10.66
C HIS A 292 7.03 -15.20 -11.34
N VAL A 293 6.58 -15.23 -12.59
CA VAL A 293 6.33 -14.05 -13.43
C VAL A 293 4.88 -14.09 -13.91
N CYS A 294 4.22 -12.94 -13.86
CA CYS A 294 2.90 -12.76 -14.46
C CYS A 294 3.07 -12.35 -15.93
N ARG A 295 2.71 -13.24 -16.86
CA ARG A 295 2.69 -12.93 -18.28
C ARG A 295 1.25 -12.73 -18.73
N LYS A 296 0.99 -11.65 -19.45
CA LYS A 296 -0.32 -11.46 -20.08
C LYS A 296 -0.60 -12.63 -20.99
N ARG A 297 -1.80 -13.21 -20.89
CA ARG A 297 -2.22 -14.25 -21.81
C ARG A 297 -2.18 -13.66 -23.20
N ILE A 298 -1.35 -14.24 -24.07
CA ILE A 298 -1.33 -13.83 -25.47
C ILE A 298 -2.63 -14.30 -26.06
N GLY A 299 -3.55 -13.37 -26.13
CA GLY A 299 -4.84 -13.55 -26.73
C GLY A 299 -4.73 -14.03 -28.17
N LYS A 300 -5.46 -15.10 -28.53
CA LYS A 300 -5.53 -15.54 -29.93
C LYS A 300 -6.23 -14.45 -30.74
N ALA A 301 -5.47 -13.78 -31.59
CA ALA A 301 -6.01 -12.86 -32.59
C ALA A 301 -6.63 -13.67 -33.73
N CYS A 302 -7.87 -13.36 -34.06
CA CYS A 302 -8.63 -14.04 -35.09
C CYS A 302 -9.16 -13.04 -36.11
N ASP A 303 -9.26 -13.45 -37.36
CA ASP A 303 -9.81 -12.63 -38.41
C ASP A 303 -11.31 -12.37 -38.17
N GLY A 304 -11.73 -11.13 -38.34
CA GLY A 304 -13.13 -10.73 -38.43
C GLY A 304 -13.66 -10.86 -39.85
N ILE A 305 -14.99 -10.72 -40.00
CA ILE A 305 -15.66 -10.71 -41.29
C ILE A 305 -15.05 -9.63 -42.20
N GLY A 306 -14.70 -10.02 -43.43
CA GLY A 306 -14.02 -9.16 -44.41
C GLY A 306 -12.50 -9.12 -44.29
N THR A 307 -11.90 -9.90 -43.37
CA THR A 307 -10.45 -9.93 -43.14
C THR A 307 -9.91 -11.36 -43.24
N GLY A 308 -8.68 -11.51 -43.74
CA GLY A 308 -7.94 -12.78 -43.78
C GLY A 308 -8.74 -13.98 -44.29
N VAL A 309 -8.87 -15.03 -43.46
CA VAL A 309 -9.61 -16.26 -43.84
C VAL A 309 -11.12 -16.05 -44.02
N LEU A 310 -11.64 -14.93 -43.52
CA LEU A 310 -13.05 -14.50 -43.64
C LEU A 310 -13.25 -13.35 -44.63
N ALA A 311 -12.28 -13.08 -45.51
CA ALA A 311 -12.37 -12.00 -46.49
C ALA A 311 -13.62 -12.08 -47.39
N ASN A 312 -14.05 -13.30 -47.75
CA ASN A 312 -15.23 -13.54 -48.59
C ASN A 312 -16.49 -13.86 -47.79
N ALA A 313 -16.40 -13.91 -46.45
CA ALA A 313 -17.56 -14.14 -45.61
C ALA A 313 -18.38 -12.85 -45.51
N VAL A 314 -19.70 -12.95 -45.61
CA VAL A 314 -20.62 -11.80 -45.48
C VAL A 314 -21.14 -11.68 -44.05
N SER A 315 -21.28 -12.81 -43.35
CA SER A 315 -21.76 -12.86 -41.97
C SER A 315 -21.20 -14.09 -41.24
N ILE A 316 -21.33 -14.07 -39.92
CA ILE A 316 -21.10 -15.23 -39.07
C ILE A 316 -22.24 -16.23 -39.30
N ARG A 317 -21.88 -17.49 -39.53
CA ARG A 317 -22.75 -18.62 -39.83
C ARG A 317 -22.26 -19.87 -39.09
N SER A 318 -23.09 -20.90 -39.02
CA SER A 318 -22.72 -22.22 -38.47
C SER A 318 -21.42 -22.79 -39.05
N THR A 319 -21.09 -22.46 -40.30
CA THR A 319 -19.90 -22.94 -41.02
C THR A 319 -18.61 -22.24 -40.62
N ASN A 320 -18.66 -21.04 -40.04
CA ASN A 320 -17.46 -20.25 -39.70
C ASN A 320 -17.39 -19.85 -38.22
N ILE A 321 -18.46 -20.03 -37.43
CA ILE A 321 -18.49 -19.67 -36.00
C ILE A 321 -17.40 -20.36 -35.17
N ASP A 322 -17.02 -21.59 -35.52
CA ASP A 322 -16.00 -22.35 -34.79
C ASP A 322 -14.58 -21.77 -34.98
N LEU A 323 -14.37 -20.93 -36.01
CA LEU A 323 -13.10 -20.21 -36.20
C LEU A 323 -12.85 -19.18 -35.08
N PHE A 324 -13.92 -18.73 -34.41
CA PHE A 324 -13.86 -17.79 -33.30
C PHE A 324 -13.57 -18.46 -31.94
N GLN A 325 -13.37 -19.79 -31.91
CA GLN A 325 -13.10 -20.50 -30.66
C GLN A 325 -11.77 -20.07 -30.04
N ASN A 326 -11.83 -19.73 -28.75
CA ASN A 326 -10.74 -19.23 -27.91
C ASN A 326 -10.11 -17.92 -28.43
N CYS A 327 -10.81 -17.17 -29.28
CA CYS A 327 -10.35 -15.87 -29.75
C CYS A 327 -10.61 -14.81 -28.70
N THR A 328 -9.60 -14.00 -28.40
CA THR A 328 -9.71 -12.90 -27.44
C THR A 328 -9.67 -11.54 -28.12
N LYS A 329 -9.11 -11.47 -29.34
CA LYS A 329 -9.03 -10.26 -30.16
C LYS A 329 -9.52 -10.56 -31.58
N ILE A 330 -10.41 -9.72 -32.10
CA ILE A 330 -10.92 -9.84 -33.48
C ILE A 330 -10.35 -8.71 -34.34
N LEU A 331 -9.72 -9.08 -35.45
CA LEU A 331 -9.19 -8.17 -36.46
C LEU A 331 -10.23 -7.97 -37.57
N GLY A 332 -11.07 -6.95 -37.45
CA GLY A 332 -12.16 -6.66 -38.38
C GLY A 332 -13.53 -6.68 -37.69
N ASN A 333 -14.57 -7.09 -38.40
CA ASN A 333 -15.95 -6.91 -37.94
C ASN A 333 -16.60 -8.23 -37.49
N LEU A 334 -17.52 -8.17 -36.52
CA LEU A 334 -18.46 -9.26 -36.24
C LEU A 334 -19.83 -8.90 -36.83
N ILE A 335 -20.22 -9.56 -37.91
CA ILE A 335 -21.47 -9.26 -38.62
C ILE A 335 -22.44 -10.43 -38.47
N PHE A 336 -23.59 -10.18 -37.82
CA PHE A 336 -24.69 -11.11 -37.69
C PHE A 336 -25.85 -10.65 -38.57
N LEU A 337 -26.33 -11.51 -39.47
CA LEU A 337 -27.49 -11.21 -40.32
C LEU A 337 -28.72 -11.97 -39.81
N PRO A 338 -29.93 -11.39 -39.95
CA PRO A 338 -31.18 -12.08 -39.62
C PRO A 338 -31.28 -13.40 -40.37
N GLN A 339 -31.71 -14.44 -39.67
CA GLN A 339 -31.99 -15.73 -40.30
C GLN A 339 -33.45 -15.79 -40.70
N ASP A 340 -33.70 -15.74 -42.01
CA ASP A 340 -35.04 -15.81 -42.57
C ASP A 340 -35.50 -17.27 -42.69
N LYS A 341 -36.82 -17.47 -42.75
CA LYS A 341 -37.50 -18.78 -42.84
C LYS A 341 -37.10 -19.64 -44.07
N TYR A 342 -36.37 -19.05 -45.01
CA TYR A 342 -35.86 -19.67 -46.24
C TYR A 342 -34.35 -19.97 -46.19
N SER A 343 -33.68 -19.70 -45.06
CA SER A 343 -32.28 -20.04 -44.86
C SER A 343 -32.12 -21.55 -44.81
N GLU A 344 -31.08 -22.09 -45.46
CA GLU A 344 -30.85 -23.54 -45.42
C GLU A 344 -30.70 -24.04 -43.96
N PRO A 345 -31.24 -25.23 -43.63
CA PRO A 345 -31.14 -25.84 -42.30
C PRO A 345 -29.71 -25.93 -41.76
N SER A 346 -28.74 -26.16 -42.67
CA SER A 346 -27.31 -26.24 -42.39
C SER A 346 -26.68 -24.90 -41.99
N ALA A 347 -27.33 -23.77 -42.29
CA ALA A 347 -26.86 -22.41 -42.02
C ALA A 347 -27.38 -21.84 -40.68
N LEU A 348 -28.23 -22.58 -39.95
CA LEU A 348 -28.75 -22.13 -38.66
C LEU A 348 -27.68 -22.14 -37.57
N LEU A 349 -27.50 -21.01 -36.90
CA LEU A 349 -26.64 -20.94 -35.71
C LEU A 349 -27.35 -21.60 -34.53
N ASP A 350 -26.68 -22.58 -33.93
CA ASP A 350 -27.06 -23.10 -32.62
C ASP A 350 -26.90 -22.01 -31.55
N PRO A 351 -27.98 -21.64 -30.82
CA PRO A 351 -27.92 -20.67 -29.73
C PRO A 351 -26.84 -20.96 -28.67
N MET A 352 -26.46 -22.22 -28.46
CA MET A 352 -25.40 -22.57 -27.51
C MET A 352 -24.01 -22.14 -27.98
N LYS A 353 -23.79 -22.00 -29.30
CA LYS A 353 -22.49 -21.62 -29.87
C LYS A 353 -22.15 -20.14 -29.69
N TYR A 354 -23.11 -19.27 -29.34
CA TYR A 354 -22.80 -17.87 -29.02
C TYR A 354 -21.88 -17.72 -27.79
N ASN A 355 -21.77 -18.74 -26.94
CA ASN A 355 -20.81 -18.74 -25.83
C ASN A 355 -19.35 -18.61 -26.26
N ILE A 356 -19.02 -18.95 -27.53
CA ILE A 356 -17.67 -18.80 -28.10
C ILE A 356 -17.17 -17.35 -27.98
N PHE A 357 -18.07 -16.37 -28.17
CA PHE A 357 -17.72 -14.96 -28.15
C PHE A 357 -17.49 -14.40 -26.74
N LYS A 358 -17.78 -15.15 -25.66
CA LYS A 358 -17.53 -14.70 -24.28
C LYS A 358 -16.06 -14.47 -23.96
N THR A 359 -15.17 -15.09 -24.73
CA THR A 359 -13.72 -14.96 -24.57
C THR A 359 -13.14 -13.74 -25.26
N ILE A 360 -13.92 -13.05 -26.11
CA ILE A 360 -13.49 -11.86 -26.85
C ILE A 360 -13.47 -10.66 -25.91
N GLN A 361 -12.32 -10.01 -25.82
CA GLN A 361 -12.07 -8.84 -25.01
C GLN A 361 -11.92 -7.57 -25.87
N GLU A 362 -11.49 -7.71 -27.13
CA GLU A 362 -11.22 -6.59 -28.04
C GLU A 362 -11.69 -6.89 -29.48
N ILE A 363 -12.31 -5.92 -30.15
CA ILE A 363 -12.64 -5.95 -31.58
C ILE A 363 -12.04 -4.69 -32.20
N THR A 364 -11.12 -4.83 -33.14
CA THR A 364 -10.57 -3.68 -33.87
C THR A 364 -11.46 -3.40 -35.07
N GLU A 365 -12.21 -2.30 -35.05
CA GLU A 365 -12.94 -1.83 -36.23
C GLU A 365 -11.96 -1.48 -37.36
N MET A 366 -12.12 -2.14 -38.50
CA MET A 366 -11.46 -1.75 -39.75
C MET A 366 -12.43 -0.91 -40.58
N HIS A 367 -12.24 0.41 -40.58
CA HIS A 367 -12.79 1.26 -41.65
C HIS A 367 -12.01 0.98 -42.94
N LEU A 368 -12.59 0.18 -43.83
CA LEU A 368 -12.13 0.07 -45.21
C LEU A 368 -12.32 1.45 -45.88
N LYS A 369 -11.22 2.01 -46.41
CA LYS A 369 -11.23 3.20 -47.27
C LYS A 369 -11.92 2.93 -48.61
#